data_AF-A0A561T7Z1-F1
#
_entry.id   AF-A0A561T7Z1-F1
#
_cell.length_a   1.000
_cell.length_b   1.000
_cell.length_c   1.000
_cell.angle_alpha   90.00
_cell.angle_beta   90.00
_cell.angle_gamma   90.00
#
_symmetry.space_group_name_H-M   'P 1'
#
loop_
_entity.id
_entity.type
_entity.pdbx_description
1 polymer ?
#
loop_
_entity_poly.entity_id
_entity_poly.type
_entity_poly.pdbx_seq_one_letter_code
_entity_poly.pdbx_strand_id
1 'polypeptide(L)'
;MTNPQQQDPVPAVRLIFEYEGDAVRLVSQQPVDTTVSDFETGATARPGDYVVETRDDHGERLARVPARGAFRDSAEVFPEDQQKPITRVDVEARGAFTVVVPAPAEAAEVAVVHVEPPEREPRAEDVIGPPAEVRQDVDLATFRLER
;
A
#
# COMPACT_ATOMS: atom_id res chain seq x y z
N MET A 1 3.45 -22.44 -34.28
CA MET A 1 2.56 -21.86 -33.24
C MET A 1 3.46 -21.56 -32.06
N THR A 2 3.86 -20.31 -31.89
CA THR A 2 4.79 -19.90 -30.83
C THR A 2 3.96 -19.69 -29.57
N ASN A 3 4.13 -20.57 -28.58
CA ASN A 3 3.47 -20.45 -27.29
C ASN A 3 3.94 -19.14 -26.64
N PRO A 4 3.06 -18.22 -26.22
CA PRO A 4 3.49 -17.03 -25.49
C PRO A 4 4.25 -17.50 -24.25
N GLN A 5 5.47 -16.98 -24.10
CA GLN A 5 6.44 -17.39 -23.08
C GLN A 5 5.77 -17.43 -21.71
N GLN A 6 5.71 -18.63 -21.12
CA GLN A 6 5.59 -18.76 -19.67
C GLN A 6 6.84 -18.10 -19.09
N GLN A 7 6.71 -16.85 -18.64
CA GLN A 7 7.72 -16.21 -17.83
C GLN A 7 7.87 -17.04 -16.56
N ASP A 8 9.12 -17.30 -16.14
CA ASP A 8 9.36 -17.96 -14.87
C ASP A 8 8.69 -17.15 -13.74
N PRO A 9 8.01 -17.81 -12.77
CA PRO A 9 7.37 -17.10 -11.67
C PRO A 9 8.39 -16.25 -10.91
N VAL A 10 8.13 -14.94 -10.80
CA VAL A 10 8.91 -14.07 -9.91
C VAL A 10 8.66 -14.53 -8.47
N PRO A 11 9.70 -14.76 -7.65
CA PRO A 11 9.51 -15.13 -6.25
C PRO A 11 8.64 -14.10 -5.53
N ALA A 12 7.83 -14.56 -4.59
CA ALA A 12 6.90 -13.70 -3.86
C ALA A 12 6.95 -13.97 -2.36
N VAL A 13 6.64 -12.95 -1.57
CA VAL A 13 6.57 -13.03 -0.11
C VAL A 13 5.21 -12.53 0.34
N ARG A 14 4.57 -13.30 1.22
CA ARG A 14 3.40 -12.88 1.99
C ARG A 14 3.86 -12.12 3.23
N LEU A 15 3.37 -10.92 3.38
CA LEU A 15 3.65 -10.03 4.49
C LEU A 15 2.36 -9.81 5.28
N ILE A 16 2.47 -9.88 6.59
CA ILE A 16 1.38 -9.52 7.50
C ILE A 16 1.86 -8.34 8.33
N PHE A 17 1.06 -7.28 8.36
CA PHE A 17 1.32 -6.06 9.12
C PHE A 17 0.23 -5.87 10.16
N GLU A 18 0.60 -5.27 11.29
CA GLU A 18 -0.31 -4.67 12.26
C GLU A 18 -0.14 -3.16 12.26
N TYR A 19 -1.20 -2.42 12.56
CA TYR A 19 -1.17 -0.96 12.64
C TYR A 19 -2.07 -0.42 13.76
N GLU A 20 -1.63 0.69 14.34
CA GLU A 20 -2.37 1.59 15.24
C GLU A 20 -2.08 3.04 14.82
N GLY A 21 -3.09 3.72 14.28
CA GLY A 21 -2.90 4.96 13.53
C GLY A 21 -1.92 4.75 12.37
N ASP A 22 -0.90 5.61 12.30
CA ASP A 22 0.18 5.54 11.32
C ASP A 22 1.35 4.63 11.78
N ALA A 23 1.30 4.11 13.02
CA ALA A 23 2.34 3.22 13.52
C ALA A 23 2.16 1.83 12.93
N VAL A 24 3.11 1.37 12.12
CA VAL A 24 3.06 0.08 11.43
C VAL A 24 4.13 -0.87 11.98
N ARG A 25 3.77 -2.14 12.12
CA ARG A 25 4.69 -3.22 12.48
C ARG A 25 4.56 -4.39 11.51
N LEU A 26 5.68 -4.86 10.97
CA LEU A 26 5.74 -6.13 10.25
C LEU A 26 5.74 -7.29 11.25
N VAL A 27 4.74 -8.17 11.18
CA VAL A 27 4.56 -9.29 12.11
C VAL A 27 4.97 -10.64 11.54
N SER A 28 4.95 -10.80 10.21
CA SER A 28 5.31 -12.05 9.55
C SER A 28 5.78 -11.81 8.13
N GLN A 29 6.80 -12.59 7.73
CA GLN A 29 7.29 -12.73 6.36
C GLN A 29 7.27 -14.20 5.99
N GLN A 30 6.64 -14.56 4.88
CA GLN A 30 6.53 -15.96 4.45
C GLN A 30 6.75 -16.05 2.94
N PRO A 31 7.83 -16.69 2.46
CA PRO A 31 7.97 -17.01 1.05
C PRO A 31 6.78 -17.84 0.56
N VAL A 32 6.25 -17.50 -0.61
CA VAL A 32 5.10 -18.20 -1.21
C VAL A 32 5.39 -18.54 -2.67
N ASP A 33 4.94 -19.73 -3.08
CA ASP A 33 5.00 -20.18 -4.47
C ASP A 33 3.71 -19.78 -5.19
N THR A 34 3.62 -18.49 -5.55
CA THR A 34 2.48 -17.93 -6.27
C THR A 34 2.93 -16.83 -7.21
N THR A 35 2.24 -16.67 -8.33
CA THR A 35 2.47 -15.55 -9.25
C THR A 35 1.62 -14.35 -8.81
N VAL A 36 2.28 -13.23 -8.51
CA VAL A 36 1.59 -11.94 -8.37
C VAL A 36 1.33 -11.41 -9.78
N SER A 37 0.06 -11.16 -10.11
CA SER A 37 -0.30 -10.67 -11.44
C SER A 37 0.14 -9.21 -11.64
N ASP A 38 0.52 -8.85 -12.86
CA ASP A 38 0.83 -7.45 -13.25
C ASP A 38 -0.30 -6.46 -12.92
N PHE A 39 -1.56 -6.94 -12.87
CA PHE A 39 -2.69 -6.12 -12.45
C PHE A 39 -2.65 -5.74 -10.96
N GLU A 40 -1.96 -6.52 -10.14
CA GLU A 40 -1.79 -6.24 -8.71
C GLU A 40 -0.57 -5.37 -8.42
N THR A 41 0.45 -5.38 -9.29
CA THR A 41 1.71 -4.62 -9.12
C THR A 41 1.76 -3.32 -9.94
N GLY A 42 0.92 -3.20 -10.97
CA GLY A 42 0.83 -2.04 -11.87
C GLY A 42 -0.44 -1.19 -11.70
N ALA A 43 -1.28 -1.49 -10.71
CA ALA A 43 -2.47 -0.69 -10.43
C ALA A 43 -2.07 0.75 -10.08
N THR A 44 -2.61 1.73 -10.81
CA THR A 44 -2.40 3.15 -10.52
C THR A 44 -3.00 3.44 -9.14
N ALA A 45 -2.13 3.64 -8.15
CA ALA A 45 -2.55 4.07 -6.83
C ALA A 45 -3.16 5.47 -6.92
N ARG A 46 -4.25 5.69 -6.21
CA ARG A 46 -4.93 6.97 -6.15
C ARG A 46 -4.48 7.73 -4.90
N PRO A 47 -4.57 9.07 -4.93
CA PRO A 47 -4.56 9.87 -3.71
C PRO A 47 -5.41 9.29 -2.58
N GLY A 48 -4.80 9.16 -1.40
CA GLY A 48 -5.42 8.58 -0.21
C GLY A 48 -5.32 7.05 -0.13
N ASP A 49 -4.78 6.38 -1.15
CA ASP A 49 -4.55 4.94 -1.09
C ASP A 49 -3.31 4.62 -0.25
N TYR A 50 -3.36 3.48 0.43
CA TYR A 50 -2.20 2.86 1.06
C TYR A 50 -1.67 1.74 0.17
N VAL A 51 -0.36 1.68 0.00
CA VAL A 51 0.33 0.68 -0.82
C VAL A 51 1.52 0.10 -0.09
N VAL A 52 1.94 -1.09 -0.52
CA VAL A 52 3.20 -1.70 -0.11
C VAL A 52 4.14 -1.75 -1.31
N GLU A 53 5.33 -1.20 -1.15
CA GLU A 53 6.36 -1.20 -2.16
C GLU A 53 7.46 -2.19 -1.80
N THR A 54 7.95 -2.93 -2.78
CA THR A 54 9.24 -3.63 -2.67
C THR A 54 10.30 -2.76 -3.31
N ARG A 55 11.45 -2.65 -2.64
CA ARG A 55 12.57 -1.83 -3.09
C ARG A 55 13.88 -2.61 -3.04
N ASP A 56 14.83 -2.20 -3.85
CA ASP A 56 16.19 -2.72 -3.81
C ASP A 56 17.01 -2.15 -2.64
N ASP A 57 18.31 -2.43 -2.59
CA ASP A 57 19.20 -1.94 -1.55
C ASP A 57 19.60 -0.45 -1.69
N HIS A 58 19.24 0.17 -2.82
CA HIS A 58 19.38 1.60 -3.08
C HIS A 58 18.10 2.39 -2.76
N GLY A 59 17.01 1.69 -2.38
CA GLY A 59 15.70 2.28 -2.13
C GLY A 59 14.89 2.52 -3.41
N GLU A 60 15.34 2.03 -4.55
CA GLU A 60 14.61 2.12 -5.81
C GLU A 60 13.43 1.15 -5.81
N ARG A 61 12.27 1.64 -6.24
CA ARG A 61 11.04 0.85 -6.25
C ARG A 61 11.04 -0.19 -7.36
N LEU A 62 10.86 -1.44 -6.96
CA LEU A 62 10.75 -2.59 -7.86
C LEU A 62 9.29 -2.92 -8.19
N ALA A 63 8.40 -2.88 -7.19
CA ALA A 63 6.96 -3.09 -7.37
C ALA A 63 6.14 -2.29 -6.36
N ARG A 64 4.84 -2.10 -6.67
CA ARG A 64 3.87 -1.44 -5.79
C ARG A 64 2.57 -2.24 -5.77
N VAL A 65 2.12 -2.67 -4.60
CA VAL A 65 0.89 -3.46 -4.45
C VAL A 65 -0.10 -2.74 -3.51
N PRO A 66 -1.39 -2.65 -3.85
CA PRO A 66 -2.39 -2.03 -2.97
C PRO A 66 -2.53 -2.74 -1.61
N ALA A 67 -2.51 -1.98 -0.52
CA ALA A 67 -2.77 -2.46 0.85
C ALA A 67 -4.29 -2.48 1.12
N ARG A 68 -5.02 -3.34 0.40
CA ARG A 68 -6.49 -3.36 0.42
C ARG A 68 -7.05 -3.55 1.83
N GLY A 69 -7.87 -2.59 2.27
CA GLY A 69 -8.53 -2.65 3.58
C GLY A 69 -7.64 -2.33 4.79
N ALA A 70 -6.39 -1.90 4.56
CA ALA A 70 -5.55 -1.31 5.59
C ALA A 70 -6.06 0.09 6.00
N PHE A 71 -5.64 0.55 7.18
CA PHE A 71 -5.91 1.89 7.71
C PHE A 71 -7.39 2.33 7.64
N ARG A 72 -8.30 1.41 7.98
CA ARG A 72 -9.73 1.73 8.05
C ARG A 72 -10.00 2.57 9.30
N ASP A 73 -10.44 3.80 9.07
CA ASP A 73 -10.78 4.82 10.06
C ASP A 73 -12.30 4.94 10.32
N SER A 74 -13.10 4.07 9.71
CA SER A 74 -14.55 4.04 9.89
C SER A 74 -15.05 2.62 10.12
N ALA A 75 -16.01 2.49 11.03
CA ALA A 75 -16.63 1.23 11.38
C ALA A 75 -18.15 1.30 11.21
N GLU A 76 -18.73 0.21 10.68
CA GLU A 76 -20.17 0.02 10.63
C GLU A 76 -20.66 -0.52 11.97
N VAL A 77 -21.56 0.21 12.60
CA VAL A 77 -22.10 -0.11 13.93
C VAL A 77 -23.56 -0.51 13.79
N PHE A 78 -23.86 -1.70 14.32
CA PHE A 78 -25.20 -2.25 14.42
C PHE A 78 -25.78 -1.85 15.78
N PRO A 79 -26.79 -0.98 15.83
CA PRO A 79 -27.40 -0.60 17.10
C PRO A 79 -28.12 -1.78 17.75
N GLU A 80 -28.13 -1.83 19.09
CA GLU A 80 -28.87 -2.86 19.84
C GLU A 80 -30.38 -2.82 19.56
N ASP A 81 -30.92 -1.61 19.37
CA ASP A 81 -32.27 -1.39 18.90
C ASP A 81 -32.34 -1.62 17.38
N GLN A 82 -32.89 -2.76 16.99
CA GLN A 82 -33.03 -3.17 15.58
C GLN A 82 -33.97 -2.27 14.76
N GLN A 83 -34.70 -1.35 15.39
CA GLN A 83 -35.49 -0.32 14.69
C GLN A 83 -34.64 0.88 14.24
N LYS A 84 -33.40 1.00 14.75
CA LYS A 84 -32.47 2.06 14.36
C LYS A 84 -31.65 1.66 13.13
N PRO A 85 -31.34 2.61 12.24
CA PRO A 85 -30.52 2.32 11.07
C PRO A 85 -29.09 1.93 11.48
N ILE A 86 -28.47 1.09 10.65
CA ILE A 86 -27.03 0.85 10.70
C ILE A 86 -26.33 2.17 10.38
N THR A 87 -25.34 2.54 11.19
CA THR A 87 -24.59 3.80 11.04
C THR A 87 -23.11 3.52 10.88
N ARG A 88 -22.39 4.45 10.24
CA ARG A 88 -20.93 4.47 10.28
C ARG A 88 -20.46 5.52 11.27
N VAL A 89 -19.44 5.17 12.03
CA VAL A 89 -18.76 6.07 12.95
C VAL A 89 -17.27 6.09 12.64
N ASP A 90 -16.64 7.23 12.87
CA ASP A 90 -15.19 7.35 12.82
C ASP A 90 -14.59 6.60 14.01
N VAL A 91 -13.54 5.84 13.74
CA VAL A 91 -12.78 5.06 14.72
C VAL A 91 -11.30 5.30 14.52
N GLU A 92 -10.52 5.14 15.59
CA GLU A 92 -9.08 5.11 15.45
C GLU A 92 -8.66 3.92 14.57
N ALA A 93 -7.84 4.19 13.56
CA ALA A 93 -7.41 3.18 12.61
C ALA A 93 -6.56 2.13 13.32
N ARG A 94 -7.09 0.92 13.48
CA ARG A 94 -6.37 -0.19 14.12
C ARG A 94 -6.72 -1.52 13.48
N GLY A 95 -5.72 -2.34 13.23
CA GLY A 95 -5.95 -3.70 12.74
C GLY A 95 -4.71 -4.36 12.18
N ALA A 96 -4.95 -5.33 11.30
CA ALA A 96 -3.92 -6.01 10.55
C ALA A 96 -4.34 -6.14 9.09
N PHE A 97 -3.36 -6.19 8.19
CA PHE A 97 -3.60 -6.47 6.79
C PHE A 97 -2.52 -7.41 6.24
N THR A 98 -2.87 -8.12 5.18
CA THR A 98 -1.98 -9.07 4.51
C THR A 98 -1.82 -8.67 3.05
N VAL A 99 -0.60 -8.72 2.56
CA VAL A 99 -0.27 -8.45 1.16
C VAL A 99 0.70 -9.52 0.67
N VAL A 100 0.64 -9.84 -0.61
CA VAL A 100 1.66 -10.64 -1.29
C VAL A 100 2.36 -9.72 -2.28
N VAL A 101 3.68 -9.65 -2.20
CA VAL A 101 4.50 -8.77 -3.04
C VAL A 101 5.53 -9.58 -3.82
N PRO A 102 5.89 -9.18 -5.06
CA PRO A 102 7.04 -9.74 -5.75
C PRO A 102 8.33 -9.39 -5.01
N ALA A 103 9.13 -10.40 -4.71
CA ALA A 103 10.43 -10.29 -4.06
C ALA A 103 11.51 -10.92 -4.94
N PRO A 104 11.86 -10.31 -6.09
CA PRO A 104 12.99 -10.77 -6.90
C PRO A 104 14.30 -10.69 -6.10
N ALA A 105 15.37 -11.28 -6.64
CA ALA A 105 16.65 -11.42 -5.91
C ALA A 105 17.27 -10.08 -5.48
N GLU A 106 16.97 -9.01 -6.20
CA GLU A 106 17.36 -7.62 -5.90
C GLU A 106 16.52 -6.98 -4.79
N ALA A 107 15.32 -7.49 -4.47
CA ALA A 107 14.49 -6.94 -3.42
C ALA A 107 15.18 -7.06 -2.04
N ALA A 108 15.28 -5.95 -1.33
CA ALA A 108 15.99 -5.85 -0.06
C ALA A 108 15.11 -5.32 1.07
N GLU A 109 14.10 -4.52 0.73
CA GLU A 109 13.21 -3.91 1.71
C GLU A 109 11.76 -3.80 1.20
N VAL A 110 10.86 -3.58 2.15
CA VAL A 110 9.45 -3.28 1.91
C VAL A 110 9.06 -2.02 2.66
N ALA A 111 8.32 -1.14 1.99
CA ALA A 111 7.80 0.09 2.57
C ALA A 111 6.27 0.09 2.54
N VAL A 112 5.65 0.51 3.63
CA VAL A 112 4.21 0.84 3.67
C VAL A 112 4.08 2.32 3.44
N VAL A 113 3.34 2.70 2.40
CA VAL A 113 3.34 4.06 1.85
C VAL A 113 1.91 4.58 1.77
N HIS A 114 1.71 5.82 2.22
CA HIS A 114 0.48 6.58 1.99
C HIS A 114 0.67 7.50 0.78
N VAL A 115 -0.18 7.34 -0.24
CA VAL A 115 -0.12 8.10 -1.48
C VAL A 115 -0.82 9.43 -1.28
N GLU A 116 -0.08 10.53 -1.18
CA GLU A 116 -0.68 11.84 -0.97
C GLU A 116 -1.42 12.33 -2.23
N PRO A 117 -2.51 13.11 -2.07
CA PRO A 117 -3.09 13.81 -3.20
C PRO A 117 -2.08 14.77 -3.84
N PRO A 118 -2.04 14.84 -5.20
CA PRO A 118 -1.33 15.94 -5.84
C PRO A 118 -1.99 17.23 -5.35
N GLU A 119 -1.18 18.18 -4.88
CA GLU A 119 -1.71 19.51 -4.58
C GLU A 119 -2.46 20.02 -5.81
N ARG A 120 -3.65 20.54 -5.57
CA ARG A 120 -4.51 21.14 -6.59
C ARG A 120 -3.65 22.05 -7.45
N GLU A 121 -3.54 21.76 -8.75
CA GLU A 121 -2.81 22.65 -9.66
C GLU A 121 -3.34 24.08 -9.47
N PRO A 122 -2.47 25.06 -9.22
CA PRO A 122 -2.90 26.45 -9.13
C PRO A 122 -3.60 26.80 -10.43
N ARG A 123 -4.83 27.32 -10.34
CA ARG A 123 -5.47 27.91 -11.52
C ARG A 123 -4.55 29.02 -12.02
N ALA A 124 -4.53 29.24 -13.33
CA ALA A 124 -3.67 30.24 -13.98
C ALA A 124 -3.81 31.68 -13.42
N GLU A 125 -4.74 31.92 -12.51
CA GLU A 125 -4.98 33.18 -11.79
C GLU A 125 -4.13 33.32 -10.50
N ASP A 126 -3.49 32.26 -9.99
CA ASP A 126 -2.75 32.22 -8.71
C ASP A 126 -1.21 32.30 -8.87
N VAL A 127 -0.68 32.69 -10.04
CA VAL A 127 0.76 32.65 -10.38
C VAL A 127 1.60 33.77 -9.73
N ILE A 128 1.27 34.18 -8.50
CA ILE A 128 2.13 35.03 -7.67
C ILE A 128 2.30 34.36 -6.30
N GLY A 129 3.00 33.23 -6.30
CA GLY A 129 3.40 32.50 -5.10
C GLY A 129 4.66 31.68 -5.37
N PRO A 130 5.46 31.34 -4.34
CA PRO A 130 6.58 30.42 -4.49
C PRO A 130 6.08 29.07 -5.05
N PRO A 131 6.92 28.32 -5.78
CA PRO A 131 6.50 27.05 -6.37
C PRO A 131 5.95 26.12 -5.28
N ALA A 132 4.80 25.50 -5.57
CA ALA A 132 4.20 24.48 -4.71
C ALA A 132 5.21 23.37 -4.46
N GLU A 133 5.48 23.07 -3.18
CA GLU A 133 6.32 21.93 -2.82
C GLU A 133 5.60 20.66 -3.25
N VAL A 134 6.18 19.92 -4.19
CA VAL A 134 5.67 18.61 -4.59
C VAL A 134 5.79 17.69 -3.38
N ARG A 135 4.71 17.52 -2.61
CA ARG A 135 4.69 16.52 -1.56
C ARG A 135 4.74 15.14 -2.19
N GLN A 136 5.74 14.36 -1.79
CA GLN A 136 6.01 13.02 -2.26
C GLN A 136 5.24 12.02 -1.39
N ASP A 137 4.97 10.84 -1.95
CA ASP A 137 4.37 9.73 -1.19
C ASP A 137 5.08 9.54 0.17
N VAL A 138 4.30 9.29 1.22
CA VAL A 138 4.80 9.26 2.61
C VAL A 138 5.05 7.82 3.03
N ASP A 139 6.30 7.50 3.34
CA ASP A 139 6.67 6.23 3.97
C ASP A 139 6.20 6.23 5.44
N LEU A 140 5.26 5.34 5.77
CA LEU A 140 4.81 5.12 7.15
C LEU A 140 5.80 4.24 7.91
N ALA A 141 6.36 3.24 7.23
CA ALA A 141 7.40 2.36 7.79
C ALA A 141 8.12 1.58 6.69
N THR A 142 9.39 1.25 6.95
CA THR A 142 10.23 0.43 6.07
C THR A 142 10.85 -0.74 6.84
N PHE A 143 10.86 -1.92 6.25
CA PHE A 143 11.35 -3.16 6.86
C PHE A 143 12.25 -3.93 5.91
N ARG A 144 13.25 -4.63 6.45
CA ARG A 144 14.11 -5.54 5.66
C ARG A 144 13.35 -6.82 5.32
N LEU A 145 13.50 -7.27 4.08
CA LEU A 145 13.04 -8.59 3.67
C LEU A 145 13.97 -9.67 4.23
N GLU A 146 13.39 -10.71 4.82
CA GLU A 146 14.11 -11.92 5.19
C GLU A 146 14.47 -12.73 3.92
N ARG A 147 15.70 -13.26 3.88
CA ARG A 147 16.21 -14.08 2.76
C ARG A 147 16.46 -15.51 3.22
#